data_AF-A0A0B1SR28-F1
#
_entry.id   AF-A0A0B1SR28-F1
#
_cell.length_a   1.000
_cell.length_b   1.000
_cell.length_c   1.000
_cell.angle_alpha   90.00
_cell.angle_beta   90.00
_cell.angle_gamma   90.00
#
_symmetry.space_group_name_H-M   'P 1'
#
loop_
_entity.id
_entity.type
_entity.pdbx_description
1 polymer ?
#
loop_
_entity_poly.entity_id
_entity_poly.type
_entity_poly.pdbx_seq_one_letter_code
_entity_poly.pdbx_strand_id
1 'polypeptide(L)'
;MDLKFLKKPEDAYILPEEDLDNNAELPESFDAREQWPNCPSISYIRDQSSCGSCWAVSSAEVMSDRACIESDGRIKSHLSDSDIMTCCTDCGEDDGSYGGCKGGYLHKAFRYAMHKGVCTGGRYLEKSHLSDSDIMTCCTDCGEDDGSYGG
;
A
#
# COMPACT_ATOMS: atom_id res chain seq x y z
N MET A 1 -8.30 -4.20 23.16
CA MET A 1 -8.45 -5.64 22.92
C MET A 1 -7.49 -6.37 23.83
N ASP A 2 -7.94 -7.39 24.54
CA ASP A 2 -7.12 -8.13 25.48
C ASP A 2 -6.33 -9.21 24.70
N LEU A 3 -5.00 -9.14 24.80
CA LEU A 3 -4.05 -9.94 24.01
C LEU A 3 -4.24 -11.45 24.23
N LYS A 4 -4.87 -11.85 25.34
CA LYS A 4 -5.18 -13.26 25.64
C LYS A 4 -6.19 -13.90 24.68
N PHE A 5 -6.89 -13.11 23.87
CA PHE A 5 -7.86 -13.60 22.89
C PHE A 5 -7.30 -13.67 21.46
N LEU A 6 -6.02 -13.32 21.25
CA LEU A 6 -5.36 -13.51 19.96
C LEU A 6 -4.98 -14.98 19.80
N LYS A 7 -5.74 -15.71 18.99
CA LYS A 7 -5.38 -17.06 18.56
C LYS A 7 -4.24 -16.94 17.54
N LYS A 8 -3.03 -17.38 17.89
CA LYS A 8 -1.89 -17.43 16.95
C LYS A 8 -2.27 -18.39 15.79
N PRO A 9 -2.33 -17.93 14.53
CA PRO A 9 -2.60 -18.81 13.40
C PRO A 9 -1.37 -19.70 13.12
N GLU A 10 -1.62 -20.97 12.85
CA GLU A 10 -0.59 -22.03 12.79
C GLU A 10 0.38 -21.89 11.60
N ASP A 11 0.01 -21.12 10.57
CA ASP A 11 0.77 -20.97 9.31
C ASP A 11 1.13 -19.50 8.96
N ALA A 12 1.07 -18.56 9.90
CA ALA A 12 1.50 -17.20 9.63
C ALA A 12 3.04 -17.10 9.61
N TYR A 13 3.59 -16.31 8.69
CA TYR A 13 4.94 -15.78 8.82
C TYR A 13 4.99 -14.95 10.10
N ILE A 14 5.41 -15.58 11.20
CA ILE A 14 5.70 -14.91 12.46
C ILE A 14 7.01 -14.17 12.22
N LEU A 15 6.91 -12.88 11.88
CA LEU A 15 8.05 -11.98 12.05
C LEU A 15 8.57 -12.21 13.48
N PRO A 16 9.90 -12.28 13.69
CA PRO A 16 10.43 -12.39 15.04
C PRO A 16 9.72 -11.37 15.92
N GLU A 17 9.34 -11.74 17.14
CA GLU A 17 8.91 -10.77 18.15
C GLU A 17 10.14 -9.88 18.43
N GLU A 18 10.49 -9.00 17.49
CA GLU A 18 11.47 -7.94 17.69
C GLU A 18 10.85 -7.02 18.72
N ASP A 19 11.36 -7.14 19.94
CA ASP A 19 11.26 -6.22 21.07
C ASP A 19 10.10 -5.23 20.97
N LEU A 20 8.86 -5.76 20.96
CA LEU A 20 7.73 -4.98 21.45
C LEU A 20 8.05 -4.78 22.93
N ASP A 21 8.73 -3.68 23.22
CA ASP A 21 8.94 -3.23 24.58
C ASP A 21 7.54 -3.04 25.17
N ASN A 22 7.08 -4.05 25.88
CA ASN A 22 5.78 -4.04 26.56
C ASN A 22 5.74 -2.96 27.65
N ASN A 23 6.86 -2.26 27.88
CA ASN A 23 7.05 -1.13 28.76
C ASN A 23 7.17 0.22 28.00
N ALA A 24 7.03 0.25 26.67
CA ALA A 24 6.97 1.48 25.91
C ALA A 24 5.68 2.25 26.28
N GLU A 25 5.84 3.36 26.97
CA GLU A 25 4.74 4.27 27.26
C GLU A 25 4.25 4.92 25.96
N LEU A 26 3.07 4.52 25.49
CA LEU A 26 2.43 5.15 24.35
C LEU A 26 2.03 6.59 24.72
N PRO A 27 2.19 7.56 23.80
CA PRO A 27 1.79 8.92 24.06
C PRO A 27 0.26 9.02 24.20
N GLU A 28 -0.22 10.02 24.96
CA GLU A 28 -1.66 10.28 25.14
C GLU A 28 -2.36 10.61 23.81
N SER A 29 -1.63 11.22 22.87
CA SER A 29 -2.11 11.51 21.53
C SER A 29 -1.00 11.26 20.51
N PHE A 30 -1.40 10.86 19.30
CA PHE A 30 -0.49 10.59 18.19
C PHE A 30 -1.11 11.03 16.88
N ASP A 31 -0.37 11.80 16.10
CA ASP A 31 -0.72 12.17 14.73
C ASP A 31 0.46 11.83 13.81
N ALA A 32 0.22 10.93 12.86
CA ALA A 32 1.25 10.49 11.91
C ALA A 32 1.79 11.65 11.06
N ARG A 33 0.98 12.69 10.82
CA ARG A 33 1.38 13.88 10.04
C ARG A 33 2.39 14.73 10.82
N GLU A 34 2.25 14.76 12.15
CA GLU A 34 3.17 15.47 13.03
C GLU A 34 4.44 14.65 13.29
N GLN A 35 4.32 13.33 13.41
CA GLN A 35 5.44 12.43 13.63
C GLN A 35 6.36 12.32 12.40
N TRP A 36 5.78 12.29 11.19
CA TRP A 36 6.51 12.16 9.93
C TRP A 36 6.21 13.31 8.97
N PRO A 37 6.58 14.56 9.31
CA PRO A 37 6.23 15.75 8.53
C PRO A 37 6.93 15.78 7.16
N ASN A 38 8.02 15.01 7.00
CA ASN A 38 8.75 14.88 5.74
C ASN A 38 8.06 13.95 4.73
N CYS A 39 6.98 13.29 5.14
CA CYS A 39 6.17 12.37 4.35
C CYS A 39 4.84 13.01 3.93
N PRO A 40 4.81 13.73 2.79
CA PRO A 40 3.61 14.46 2.35
C PRO A 40 2.43 13.54 2.02
N SER A 41 2.70 12.26 1.75
CA SER A 41 1.66 11.28 1.44
C SER A 41 0.67 11.07 2.58
N ILE A 42 1.11 11.20 3.84
CA ILE A 42 0.26 10.97 5.02
C ILE A 42 -0.83 12.05 5.14
N SER A 43 -0.54 13.26 4.65
CA SER A 43 -1.51 14.37 4.63
C SER A 43 -2.34 14.41 3.35
N TYR A 44 -2.03 13.54 2.39
CA TYR A 44 -2.68 13.53 1.09
C TYR A 44 -3.94 12.66 1.14
N ILE A 45 -5.08 13.25 0.81
CA ILE A 45 -6.38 12.56 0.83
C ILE A 45 -6.75 12.19 -0.61
N ARG A 46 -6.87 10.88 -0.90
CA ARG A 46 -7.37 10.43 -2.20
C ARG A 46 -8.89 10.38 -2.24
N ASP A 47 -9.43 10.44 -3.45
CA ASP A 47 -10.85 10.27 -3.74
C ASP A 47 -11.04 9.04 -4.62
N GLN A 48 -11.70 8.01 -4.07
CA GLN A 48 -12.04 6.78 -4.80
C GLN A 48 -13.13 6.97 -5.86
N SER A 49 -13.75 8.16 -5.93
CA SER A 49 -14.86 8.50 -6.80
C SER A 49 -16.07 7.57 -6.60
N SER A 50 -16.89 7.38 -7.63
CA SER A 50 -18.09 6.53 -7.62
C SER A 50 -17.81 5.04 -7.81
N CYS A 51 -16.65 4.56 -7.38
CA CYS A 51 -16.17 3.19 -7.54
C CYS A 51 -15.99 2.52 -6.17
N GLY A 52 -16.35 1.24 -6.03
CA GLY A 52 -16.11 0.43 -4.83
C GLY A 52 -14.65 0.02 -4.65
N SER A 53 -13.70 0.92 -4.88
CA SER A 53 -12.25 0.69 -4.88
C SER A 53 -11.56 1.06 -3.56
N CYS A 54 -12.30 1.28 -2.48
CA CYS A 54 -11.74 1.63 -1.16
C CYS A 54 -10.61 0.68 -0.73
N TRP A 55 -10.74 -0.61 -1.05
CA TRP A 55 -9.75 -1.65 -0.77
C TRP A 55 -8.41 -1.40 -1.47
N ALA A 56 -8.42 -0.88 -2.70
CA ALA A 56 -7.24 -0.57 -3.48
C ALA A 56 -6.67 0.81 -3.10
N VAL A 57 -7.54 1.82 -2.96
CA VAL A 57 -7.17 3.19 -2.60
C VAL A 57 -6.49 3.25 -1.23
N SER A 58 -7.12 2.69 -0.19
CA SER A 58 -6.54 2.68 1.17
C SER A 58 -5.25 1.87 1.25
N SER A 59 -5.14 0.77 0.49
CA SER A 59 -3.90 -0.02 0.43
C SER A 59 -2.77 0.80 -0.19
N ALA A 60 -3.00 1.45 -1.34
CA ALA A 60 -2.01 2.30 -2.00
C ALA A 60 -1.58 3.48 -1.12
N GLU A 61 -2.51 4.12 -0.39
CA GLU A 61 -2.20 5.18 0.58
C GLU A 61 -1.25 4.69 1.67
N VAL A 62 -1.64 3.63 2.40
CA VAL A 62 -0.83 3.09 3.50
C VAL A 62 0.54 2.62 3.02
N MET A 63 0.61 1.98 1.85
CA MET A 63 1.89 1.55 1.29
C MET A 63 2.78 2.74 0.89
N SER A 64 2.22 3.79 0.32
CA SER A 64 2.96 5.02 0.00
C SER A 64 3.53 5.66 1.27
N ASP A 65 2.72 5.75 2.32
CA ASP A 65 3.11 6.30 3.61
C ASP A 65 4.23 5.50 4.25
N ARG A 66 4.08 4.18 4.29
CA ARG A 66 5.11 3.29 4.86
C ARG A 66 6.42 3.33 4.07
N ALA A 67 6.35 3.39 2.73
CA ALA A 67 7.55 3.54 1.91
C ALA A 67 8.29 4.85 2.24
N CYS A 68 7.55 5.93 2.49
CA CYS A 68 8.15 7.17 2.93
C CYS A 68 8.74 7.10 4.33
N ILE A 69 7.99 6.57 5.31
CA ILE A 69 8.42 6.44 6.69
C ILE A 69 9.70 5.60 6.80
N GLU A 70 9.68 4.39 6.20
CA GLU A 70 10.80 3.44 6.26
C GLU A 70 12.05 3.95 5.54
N SER A 71 11.86 4.81 4.54
CA SER A 71 12.97 5.40 3.78
C SER A 71 13.49 6.71 4.37
N ASP A 72 13.02 7.13 5.54
CA ASP A 72 13.29 8.45 6.13
C ASP A 72 12.99 9.61 5.16
N GLY A 73 11.91 9.47 4.39
CA GLY A 73 11.46 10.46 3.42
C GLY A 73 12.23 10.46 2.11
N ARG A 74 13.07 9.46 1.80
CA ARG A 74 13.72 9.36 0.48
C ARG A 74 12.74 8.94 -0.63
N ILE A 75 11.81 8.04 -0.32
CA ILE A 75 10.77 7.59 -1.24
C ILE A 75 9.49 8.38 -0.94
N LYS A 76 9.16 9.35 -1.79
CA LYS A 76 7.94 10.18 -1.65
C LYS A 76 6.92 9.91 -2.75
N SER A 77 7.19 8.93 -3.61
CA SER A 77 6.32 8.57 -4.71
C SER A 77 5.06 7.90 -4.20
N HIS A 78 3.95 8.22 -4.86
CA HIS A 78 2.67 7.59 -4.62
C HIS A 78 2.59 6.25 -5.36
N LEU A 79 2.13 5.21 -4.69
CA LEU A 79 1.71 3.97 -5.35
C LEU A 79 0.34 4.17 -6.03
N SER A 80 0.14 3.48 -7.14
CA SER A 80 -1.04 3.57 -7.98
C SER A 80 -2.17 2.71 -7.41
N ASP A 81 -3.21 3.35 -6.89
CA ASP A 81 -4.46 2.66 -6.54
C ASP A 81 -5.12 2.00 -7.75
N SER A 82 -4.95 2.59 -8.94
CA SER A 82 -5.53 2.10 -10.18
C SER A 82 -4.82 0.84 -10.69
N ASP A 83 -3.51 0.72 -10.50
CA ASP A 83 -2.78 -0.53 -10.75
C ASP A 83 -3.30 -1.65 -9.85
N ILE A 84 -3.34 -1.43 -8.53
CA ILE A 84 -3.90 -2.42 -7.58
C ILE A 84 -5.32 -2.83 -7.98
N MET A 85 -6.17 -1.85 -8.31
CA MET A 85 -7.57 -2.08 -8.66
C MET A 85 -7.76 -2.89 -9.95
N THR A 86 -6.94 -2.63 -10.98
CA THR A 86 -7.14 -3.19 -12.32
C THR A 86 -6.30 -4.45 -12.57
N CYS A 87 -5.14 -4.56 -11.93
CA CYS A 87 -4.13 -5.57 -12.22
C CYS A 87 -4.10 -6.71 -11.20
N CYS A 88 -4.57 -6.47 -9.97
CA CYS A 88 -4.73 -7.54 -9.01
C CYS A 88 -6.00 -8.36 -9.31
N THR A 89 -5.87 -9.34 -10.19
CA THR A 89 -6.98 -10.21 -10.59
C THR A 89 -7.46 -11.15 -9.49
N ASP A 90 -6.62 -11.47 -8.50
CA ASP A 90 -6.97 -12.33 -7.36
C ASP A 90 -7.39 -11.56 -6.11
N CYS A 91 -7.41 -10.22 -6.14
CA CYS A 91 -7.81 -9.39 -4.99
C CYS A 91 -9.30 -9.37 -4.69
N GLY A 92 -10.12 -9.86 -5.61
CA GLY A 92 -11.56 -10.06 -5.46
C GLY A 92 -11.93 -11.49 -5.04
N GLU A 93 -13.10 -11.94 -5.46
CA GLU A 93 -13.53 -13.35 -5.37
C GLU A 93 -13.27 -14.05 -6.72
N ASP A 94 -12.99 -15.35 -6.67
CA ASP A 94 -12.57 -16.12 -7.86
C ASP A 94 -13.68 -16.24 -8.93
N ASP A 95 -14.94 -16.02 -8.55
CA ASP A 95 -16.11 -16.04 -9.44
C ASP A 95 -16.34 -14.69 -10.16
N GLY A 96 -15.50 -13.68 -9.92
CA GLY A 96 -15.61 -12.34 -10.50
C GLY A 96 -16.77 -11.50 -9.95
N SER A 97 -17.42 -11.95 -8.87
CA SER A 97 -18.43 -11.18 -8.14
C SER A 97 -17.82 -9.97 -7.43
N TYR A 98 -16.57 -10.11 -6.98
CA TYR A 98 -15.74 -9.08 -6.36
C TYR A 98 -14.47 -8.83 -7.19
N GLY A 99 -13.95 -7.62 -7.15
CA GLY A 99 -12.81 -7.13 -7.94
C GLY A 99 -13.08 -5.75 -8.54
N GLY A 100 -12.03 -4.97 -8.77
CA GLY A 100 -12.13 -3.61 -9.30
C GLY A 100 -13.10 -2.73 -8.47
N CYS A 101 -14.09 -2.15 -9.15
CA CYS A 101 -15.12 -1.31 -8.52
C CYS A 101 -16.22 -2.06 -7.77
N LYS A 102 -16.23 -3.41 -7.78
CA LYS A 102 -17.22 -4.21 -7.04
C LYS A 102 -16.81 -4.48 -5.59
N GLY A 103 -15.65 -3.98 -5.16
CA GLY A 103 -15.04 -4.29 -3.88
C GLY A 103 -13.87 -5.26 -4.02
N GLY A 104 -13.13 -5.46 -2.93
CA GLY A 104 -11.98 -6.36 -2.88
C GLY A 104 -11.41 -6.44 -1.46
N TYR A 105 -10.34 -7.19 -1.28
CA TYR A 105 -9.76 -7.48 0.03
C TYR A 105 -8.41 -6.79 0.24
N LEU A 106 -8.29 -6.00 1.31
CA LEU A 106 -7.04 -5.33 1.70
C LEU A 106 -5.86 -6.31 1.80
N HIS A 107 -6.02 -7.43 2.51
CA HIS A 107 -4.93 -8.39 2.70
C HIS A 107 -4.42 -8.97 1.37
N LYS A 108 -5.30 -9.14 0.38
CA LYS A 108 -4.91 -9.59 -0.96
C LYS A 108 -4.18 -8.50 -1.73
N ALA A 109 -4.58 -7.23 -1.58
CA ALA A 109 -3.83 -6.09 -2.16
C ALA A 109 -2.41 -6.00 -1.60
N PHE A 110 -2.22 -6.16 -0.29
CA PHE A 110 -0.88 -6.23 0.30
C PHE A 110 -0.08 -7.43 -0.21
N ARG A 111 -0.72 -8.59 -0.33
CA ARG A 111 -0.07 -9.78 -0.91
C ARG A 111 0.32 -9.58 -2.37
N TYR A 112 -0.53 -8.95 -3.17
CA TYR A 112 -0.22 -8.56 -4.54
C TYR A 112 1.01 -7.64 -4.59
N ALA A 113 1.02 -6.59 -3.77
CA ALA A 113 2.16 -5.67 -3.69
C ALA A 113 3.47 -6.39 -3.31
N MET A 114 3.42 -7.35 -2.38
CA MET A 114 4.59 -8.13 -1.96
C MET A 114 5.11 -9.09 -3.04
N HIS A 115 4.24 -9.68 -3.87
CA HIS A 115 4.64 -10.72 -4.83
C HIS A 115 4.79 -10.24 -6.27
N LYS A 116 4.09 -9.18 -6.64
CA LYS A 116 4.02 -8.66 -8.01
C LYS A 116 4.51 -7.22 -8.13
N GLY A 117 4.52 -6.49 -7.02
CA GLY A 117 4.76 -5.06 -7.04
C GLY A 117 3.51 -4.24 -7.33
N VAL A 118 3.65 -2.93 -7.16
CA VAL A 118 2.63 -1.94 -7.54
C VAL A 118 3.33 -0.79 -8.25
N CYS A 119 2.80 -0.35 -9.38
CA CYS A 119 3.33 0.83 -10.07
C CYS A 119 3.28 2.06 -9.16
N THR A 120 4.21 3.00 -9.33
CA THR A 120 3.97 4.37 -8.89
C THR A 120 2.90 5.00 -9.77
N GLY A 121 1.99 5.79 -9.19
CA GLY A 121 0.93 6.48 -9.91
C GLY A 121 0.40 7.68 -9.13
N GLY A 122 0.28 8.80 -9.83
CA GLY A 122 -0.28 10.04 -9.31
C GLY A 122 -1.80 10.13 -9.49
N ARG A 123 -2.33 11.35 -9.50
CA ARG A 123 -3.77 11.56 -9.71
C ARG A 123 -4.22 11.06 -11.07
N TYR A 124 -5.49 10.64 -11.17
CA TYR A 124 -6.15 10.49 -12.45
C TYR A 124 -5.98 11.79 -13.27
N LEU A 125 -5.33 11.71 -14.43
CA LEU A 125 -4.94 12.82 -15.33
C LEU A 125 -3.77 13.73 -14.87
N GLU A 126 -2.96 13.31 -13.91
CA GLU A 126 -1.69 14.00 -13.64
C GLU A 126 -0.70 13.77 -14.80
N LYS A 127 -0.53 14.81 -15.63
CA LYS A 127 0.26 14.79 -16.88
C LYS A 127 1.75 14.48 -16.71
N SER A 128 2.24 14.32 -15.48
CA SER A 128 3.66 14.13 -15.23
C SER A 128 4.16 12.72 -15.61
N HIS A 129 3.28 11.71 -15.76
CA HIS A 129 3.76 10.33 -15.91
C HIS A 129 2.95 9.38 -16.83
N LEU A 130 1.83 9.77 -17.44
CA LEU A 130 1.06 8.83 -18.31
C LEU A 130 0.41 9.55 -19.50
N SER A 131 0.53 8.98 -20.69
CA SER A 131 -0.36 9.26 -21.81
C SER A 131 -1.68 8.50 -21.63
N ASP A 132 -2.76 8.89 -22.30
CA ASP A 132 -4.09 8.24 -22.17
C ASP A 132 -4.05 6.72 -22.42
N SER A 133 -3.03 6.19 -23.12
CA SER A 133 -2.84 4.74 -23.32
C SER A 133 -2.15 4.01 -22.15
N ASP A 134 -1.54 4.75 -21.21
CA ASP A 134 -0.79 4.18 -20.10
C ASP A 134 -1.64 4.04 -18.81
N ILE A 135 -2.87 4.55 -18.82
CA ILE A 135 -3.85 4.46 -17.73
C ILE A 135 -4.20 3.00 -17.36
N MET A 136 -3.94 2.04 -18.26
CA MET A 136 -4.36 0.65 -18.13
C MET A 136 -3.23 -0.38 -18.24
N THR A 137 -1.96 0.05 -18.19
CA THR A 137 -0.84 -0.90 -18.24
C THR A 137 -0.48 -1.34 -16.83
N CYS A 138 -0.73 -2.61 -16.54
CA CYS A 138 -0.24 -3.25 -15.33
C CYS A 138 1.28 -3.30 -15.34
N CYS A 139 1.93 -2.88 -14.25
CA CYS A 139 3.35 -3.12 -14.12
C CYS A 139 3.61 -4.62 -14.12
N THR A 140 4.52 -5.06 -14.97
CA THR A 140 5.01 -6.43 -14.97
C THR A 140 6.39 -6.39 -14.33
N ASP A 141 6.46 -6.86 -13.09
CA ASP A 141 7.62 -6.94 -12.19
C ASP A 141 8.10 -5.63 -11.54
N CYS A 142 8.24 -5.67 -10.20
CA CYS A 142 9.25 -4.86 -9.51
C CYS A 142 10.61 -5.30 -10.07
N GLY A 143 11.34 -4.40 -10.74
CA GLY A 143 12.67 -4.72 -11.27
C GLY A 143 13.54 -5.41 -10.21
N GLU A 144 14.21 -6.49 -10.59
CA GLU A 144 15.21 -7.13 -9.74
C GLU A 144 16.26 -6.07 -9.37
N ASP A 145 16.56 -5.91 -8.08
CA ASP A 145 17.61 -5.03 -7.58
C ASP A 145 18.96 -5.47 -8.16
N ASP A 146 19.40 -4.83 -9.25
CA ASP A 146 20.71 -5.09 -9.86
C ASP A 146 21.86 -4.34 -9.17
N GLY A 147 21.74 -4.04 -7.87
CA GLY A 147 22.86 -3.65 -6.99
C GLY A 147 23.72 -2.46 -7.47
N SER A 148 23.25 -1.62 -8.39
CA SER A 148 24.08 -0.60 -9.03
C SER A 148 23.91 0.79 -8.38
N TYR A 149 24.43 0.94 -7.16
CA TYR A 149 24.73 2.27 -6.61
C TYR A 149 25.94 2.86 -7.35
N GLY A 150 25.71 3.71 -8.36
CA GLY A 150 26.68 4.71 -8.82
C GLY A 150 26.29 6.07 -8.22
N GLY A 151 27.17 6.92 -7.71
CA GLY A 151 28.59 7.13 -7.94
C GLY A 151 28.80 8.63 -8.06
#